data_AF-A0AAX0WVN6-F1
#
_entry.id   AF-A0AAX0WVN6-F1
#
_cell.length_a   1.000
_cell.length_b   1.000
_cell.length_c   1.000
_cell.angle_alpha   90.00
_cell.angle_beta   90.00
_cell.angle_gamma   90.00
#
_symmetry.space_group_name_H-M   'P 1'
#
loop_
_entity.id
_entity.type
_entity.pdbx_description
1 polymer ?
#
loop_
_entity_poly.entity_id
_entity_poly.type
_entity_poly.pdbx_seq_one_letter_code
_entity_poly.pdbx_strand_id
1 'polypeptide(L)'
;MSGIKIEIDKGSSMTHSRSEVSDDALTVEVQERIIDNPGGGDCGFYAFAIGLIDIILKEYALTGKSKTYDQWKSQGLNHVSLQEILDIDLNELYHSPGNYKKELLFKLQMSLRTIACNIYKNEPINRIKTEAVLKDRRANIEATPIFCKFMELVDFFLGIGDSLAKISQFNELALSREVQELAMETAQSLVPLLTDKSEKEARRIQNARVKEVLLKDIVVDEKANPDSIILKGMDKIKEKGRWATHYDLKEIADQLHVNLHVVGKENGRDTPSYPVITLYNMGNSHWTTKVTLVRKILTKPTKPLGDTSLPGLSSKKIIELETESKPPKKDTVPKKLPTQDQNFPKTEAGTQKKTPPEVMNSEKTKRQPQYSLNKQTLFNHSDEIPLTSMSSKADRKELNRLIHIIHRAVIVYCTYSDGIIFSLLHRHGQSGRGRASKFDEEFSLVEDLDQAKNMLMDFLEDSKNGNTHPHSFRTMLLQGLLAANEPHHKKDLNYISKNYSALLDELKGELTPDELGIF
;
A
#
# COMPACT_ATOMS: atom_id res chain seq x y z
N MET A 1 7.68 61.40 -31.93
CA MET A 1 7.93 62.48 -30.95
C MET A 1 8.52 61.87 -29.70
N SER A 2 9.52 62.58 -29.16
CA SER A 2 10.45 62.30 -28.04
C SER A 2 10.96 60.86 -27.86
N GLY A 3 12.06 60.57 -28.55
CA GLY A 3 13.13 59.76 -27.97
C GLY A 3 14.10 60.69 -27.21
N ILE A 4 14.66 60.21 -26.12
CA ILE A 4 15.77 60.86 -25.41
C ILE A 4 17.00 59.98 -25.56
N LYS A 5 18.12 60.67 -25.81
CA LYS A 5 19.44 60.16 -26.15
C LYS A 5 20.44 60.80 -25.16
N ILE A 6 21.59 60.12 -25.01
CA ILE A 6 22.90 60.61 -24.53
C ILE A 6 23.05 60.52 -22.98
N GLU A 7 24.12 59.99 -22.37
CA GLU A 7 25.55 60.11 -22.67
C GLU A 7 26.39 58.96 -22.09
N ILE A 8 27.50 58.67 -22.78
CA ILE A 8 28.60 57.80 -22.34
C ILE A 8 29.60 58.69 -21.61
N ASP A 9 30.00 58.31 -20.40
CA ASP A 9 31.21 58.87 -19.78
C ASP A 9 32.22 57.75 -19.46
N LYS A 10 33.46 57.98 -19.87
CA LYS A 10 34.65 57.14 -19.65
C LYS A 10 35.56 57.93 -18.72
N GLY A 11 35.77 57.43 -17.50
CA GLY A 11 36.72 58.04 -16.57
C GLY A 11 37.22 57.09 -15.48
N SER A 12 38.44 56.60 -15.68
CA SER A 12 39.47 56.17 -14.72
C SER A 12 39.13 55.41 -13.43
N SER A 13 39.60 54.16 -13.40
CA SER A 13 40.56 53.60 -12.43
C SER A 13 40.63 54.24 -11.04
N MET A 14 40.15 53.50 -10.02
CA MET A 14 40.93 53.25 -8.81
C MET A 14 40.50 51.93 -8.16
N THR A 15 41.52 51.15 -7.85
CA THR A 15 41.55 49.85 -7.18
C THR A 15 40.91 49.89 -5.79
N HIS A 16 39.90 49.06 -5.56
CA HIS A 16 39.69 48.42 -4.26
C HIS A 16 39.20 46.98 -4.47
N SER A 17 40.09 46.06 -4.11
CA SER A 17 39.91 44.62 -4.04
C SER A 17 38.75 44.29 -3.10
N ARG A 18 37.58 44.07 -3.68
CA ARG A 18 36.45 43.45 -3.00
C ARG A 18 36.72 41.95 -3.05
N SER A 19 36.97 41.32 -1.90
CA SER A 19 37.13 39.87 -1.82
C SER A 19 35.85 39.23 -2.37
N GLU A 20 35.97 38.56 -3.51
CA GLU A 20 34.99 37.58 -3.94
C GLU A 20 34.89 36.54 -2.83
N VAL A 21 33.78 36.59 -2.10
CA VAL A 21 33.34 35.48 -1.28
C VAL A 21 33.08 34.37 -2.30
N SER A 22 33.99 33.39 -2.31
CA SER A 22 33.83 32.13 -3.03
C SER A 22 32.47 31.56 -2.64
N ASP A 23 31.52 31.54 -3.58
CA ASP A 23 30.32 30.72 -3.48
C ASP A 23 30.79 29.27 -3.43
N ASP A 24 30.94 28.73 -2.22
CA ASP A 24 31.18 27.31 -2.00
C ASP A 24 30.07 26.55 -2.72
N ALA A 25 30.44 25.82 -3.79
CA ALA A 25 29.53 25.03 -4.59
C ALA A 25 28.95 23.91 -3.71
N LEU A 26 27.79 24.19 -3.12
CA LEU A 26 27.01 23.23 -2.35
C LEU A 26 26.47 22.17 -3.31
N THR A 27 27.14 21.02 -3.37
CA THR A 27 26.59 19.84 -4.03
C THR A 27 25.62 19.13 -3.09
N VAL A 28 24.41 18.94 -3.58
CA VAL A 28 23.35 18.23 -2.88
C VAL A 28 23.31 16.81 -3.42
N GLU A 29 23.76 15.83 -2.64
CA GLU A 29 23.64 14.42 -2.98
C GLU A 29 22.32 13.87 -2.43
N VAL A 30 21.51 13.29 -3.31
CA VAL A 30 20.25 12.64 -2.95
C VAL A 30 20.48 11.14 -2.92
N GLN A 31 20.37 10.53 -1.74
CA GLN A 31 20.57 9.09 -1.54
C GLN A 31 19.27 8.42 -1.12
N GLU A 32 18.85 7.41 -1.86
CA GLU A 32 17.74 6.53 -1.46
C GLU A 32 18.26 5.48 -0.46
N ARG A 33 17.52 5.27 0.63
CA ARG A 33 17.83 4.24 1.62
C ARG A 33 16.60 3.42 1.97
N ILE A 34 16.83 2.15 2.26
CA ILE A 34 15.82 1.23 2.81
C ILE A 34 16.08 1.12 4.31
N ILE A 35 15.21 1.72 5.11
CA ILE A 35 15.30 1.72 6.57
C ILE A 35 14.52 0.54 7.13
N ASP A 36 15.23 -0.29 7.89
CA ASP A 36 14.66 -1.35 8.71
C ASP A 36 14.09 -0.80 10.03
N ASN A 37 13.45 -1.63 10.85
CA ASN A 37 12.79 -1.21 12.08
C ASN A 37 13.00 -2.22 13.22
N PRO A 38 12.55 -1.91 14.45
CA PRO A 38 12.74 -2.81 15.60
C PRO A 38 12.08 -4.20 15.47
N GLY A 39 11.17 -4.41 14.52
CA GLY A 39 10.54 -5.71 14.30
C GLY A 39 9.57 -6.13 15.42
N GLY A 40 9.59 -7.43 15.77
CA GLY A 40 8.78 -7.98 16.86
C GLY A 40 7.31 -8.25 16.52
N GLY A 41 6.97 -8.38 15.23
CA GLY A 41 5.60 -8.53 14.74
C GLY A 41 4.84 -7.21 14.58
N ASP A 42 5.49 -6.08 14.84
CA ASP A 42 4.93 -4.72 14.68
C ASP A 42 5.47 -4.00 13.43
N CYS A 43 6.24 -4.71 12.59
CA CYS A 43 7.09 -4.13 11.56
C CYS A 43 6.35 -3.27 10.53
N GLY A 44 5.12 -3.61 10.14
CA GLY A 44 4.37 -2.81 9.18
C GLY A 44 3.94 -1.44 9.72
N PHE A 45 3.54 -1.37 10.99
CA PHE A 45 3.22 -0.08 11.63
C PHE A 45 4.47 0.76 11.88
N TYR A 46 5.60 0.12 12.25
CA TYR A 46 6.87 0.84 12.32
C TYR A 46 7.31 1.38 10.96
N ALA A 47 7.26 0.57 9.91
CA ALA A 47 7.65 0.99 8.57
C ALA A 47 6.79 2.19 8.11
N PHE A 48 5.48 2.12 8.32
CA PHE A 48 4.59 3.25 8.03
C PHE A 48 4.95 4.50 8.84
N ALA A 49 5.21 4.36 10.14
CA ALA A 49 5.62 5.48 10.99
C ALA A 49 6.93 6.14 10.53
N ILE A 50 7.91 5.35 10.08
CA ILE A 50 9.17 5.86 9.52
C ILE A 50 8.92 6.64 8.22
N GLY A 51 7.99 6.18 7.37
CA GLY A 51 7.56 6.92 6.19
C GLY A 51 6.93 8.27 6.52
N LEU A 52 6.09 8.32 7.56
CA LEU A 52 5.51 9.58 8.05
C LEU A 52 6.58 10.52 8.61
N ILE A 53 7.57 10.00 9.35
CA ILE A 53 8.71 10.80 9.84
C ILE A 53 9.44 11.46 8.67
N ASP A 54 9.78 10.70 7.62
CA ASP A 54 10.44 11.23 6.42
C ASP A 54 9.65 12.37 5.76
N ILE A 55 8.34 12.20 5.63
CA ILE A 55 7.45 13.24 5.10
C ILE A 55 7.46 14.49 6.00
N ILE A 56 7.26 14.32 7.31
CA ILE A 56 7.20 15.43 8.28
C ILE A 56 8.52 16.23 8.27
N LEU A 57 9.67 15.55 8.25
CA LEU A 57 10.98 16.19 8.19
C LEU A 57 11.13 17.03 6.90
N LYS A 58 10.69 16.50 5.76
CA LYS A 58 10.74 17.21 4.47
C LYS A 58 9.79 18.40 4.42
N GLU A 59 8.54 18.24 4.85
CA GLU A 59 7.56 19.34 4.91
C GLU A 59 8.06 20.48 5.80
N TYR A 60 8.60 20.14 6.97
CA TYR A 60 9.10 21.11 7.94
C TYR A 60 10.35 21.82 7.42
N ALA A 61 11.28 21.10 6.79
CA ALA A 61 12.47 21.70 6.19
C ALA A 61 12.12 22.73 5.09
N LEU A 62 11.02 22.51 4.36
CA LEU A 62 10.57 23.40 3.28
C LEU A 62 9.76 24.60 3.78
N THR A 63 8.94 24.42 4.82
CA THR A 63 7.90 25.41 5.18
C THR A 63 7.90 25.85 6.64
N GLY A 64 8.71 25.23 7.49
CA GLY A 64 8.67 25.41 8.95
C GLY A 64 7.39 24.87 9.61
N LYS A 65 6.56 24.12 8.87
CA LYS A 65 5.31 23.49 9.31
C LYS A 65 5.18 22.10 8.69
N SER A 66 4.36 21.23 9.27
CA SER A 66 4.05 19.93 8.67
C SER A 66 2.56 19.66 8.73
N LYS A 67 1.92 19.58 7.56
CA LYS A 67 0.51 19.22 7.42
C LYS A 67 0.29 17.77 7.82
N THR A 68 1.24 16.89 7.49
CA THR A 68 1.18 15.48 7.88
C THR A 68 1.21 15.31 9.40
N TYR A 69 2.05 16.07 10.13
CA TYR A 69 2.04 16.05 11.59
C TYR A 69 0.70 16.53 12.15
N ASP A 70 0.19 17.67 11.67
CA ASP A 70 -1.08 18.24 12.14
C ASP A 70 -2.25 17.26 11.91
N GLN A 71 -2.29 16.62 10.74
CA GLN A 71 -3.27 15.58 10.43
C GLN A 71 -3.12 14.39 11.37
N TRP A 72 -1.93 13.84 11.54
CA TRP A 72 -1.70 12.69 12.43
C TRP A 72 -2.06 12.99 13.88
N LYS A 73 -1.75 14.20 14.36
CA LYS A 73 -2.16 14.70 15.66
C LYS A 73 -3.68 14.74 15.81
N SER A 74 -4.40 15.26 14.81
CA SER A 74 -5.86 15.30 14.82
C SER A 74 -6.51 13.90 14.82
N GLN A 75 -5.82 12.90 14.26
CA GLN A 75 -6.30 11.52 14.15
C GLN A 75 -5.92 10.64 15.36
N GLY A 76 -5.13 11.14 16.31
CA GLY A 76 -4.85 10.45 17.57
C GLY A 76 -3.37 10.24 17.92
N LEU A 77 -2.43 10.96 17.28
CA LEU A 77 -1.06 11.05 17.79
C LEU A 77 -1.03 11.86 19.09
N ASN A 78 -1.24 11.17 20.21
CA ASN A 78 -1.20 11.75 21.54
C ASN A 78 0.20 11.64 22.15
N HIS A 79 0.59 12.62 22.95
CA HIS A 79 1.82 12.60 23.77
C HIS A 79 3.14 12.48 22.98
N VAL A 80 3.15 12.89 21.71
CA VAL A 80 4.37 13.09 20.92
C VAL A 80 4.33 14.48 20.30
N SER A 81 5.29 15.31 20.67
CA SER A 81 5.46 16.65 20.12
C SER A 81 6.06 16.62 18.71
N LEU A 82 5.85 17.67 17.93
CA LEU A 82 6.50 17.84 16.63
C LEU A 82 8.03 17.80 16.79
N GLN A 83 8.56 18.48 17.82
CA GLN A 83 10.00 18.52 18.08
C GLN A 83 10.60 17.13 18.28
N GLU A 84 9.93 16.24 19.02
CA GLU A 84 10.40 14.86 19.21
C GLU A 84 10.55 14.11 17.87
N ILE A 85 9.68 14.37 16.89
CA ILE A 85 9.78 13.79 15.54
C ILE A 85 10.89 14.46 14.74
N LEU A 86 11.03 15.79 14.84
CA LEU A 86 12.09 16.55 14.17
C LEU A 86 13.50 16.16 14.67
N ASP A 87 13.61 15.71 15.92
CA ASP A 87 14.85 15.24 16.54
C ASP A 87 15.23 13.79 16.13
N ILE A 88 14.50 13.16 15.21
CA ILE A 88 14.83 11.84 14.67
C ILE A 88 15.79 12.00 13.50
N ASP A 89 17.00 11.48 13.62
CA ASP A 89 17.92 11.31 12.51
C ASP A 89 17.65 9.98 11.78
N LEU A 90 17.12 10.06 10.56
CA LEU A 90 16.85 8.89 9.72
C LEU A 90 18.13 8.15 9.28
N ASN A 91 19.29 8.82 9.23
CA ASN A 91 20.57 8.17 8.95
C ASN A 91 21.05 7.35 10.18
N GLU A 92 20.89 7.88 11.40
CA GLU A 92 21.15 7.09 12.61
C GLU A 92 20.18 5.91 12.73
N LEU A 93 18.90 6.13 12.40
CA LEU A 93 17.91 5.06 12.38
C LEU A 93 18.25 3.96 11.38
N TYR A 94 18.74 4.32 10.19
CA TYR A 94 19.21 3.36 9.19
C TYR A 94 20.35 2.46 9.72
N HIS A 95 21.28 3.03 10.50
CA HIS A 95 22.42 2.28 11.04
C HIS A 95 22.08 1.51 12.33
N SER A 96 21.05 1.90 13.06
CA SER A 96 20.66 1.28 14.33
C SER A 96 19.13 1.10 14.46
N PRO A 97 18.50 0.35 13.53
CA PRO A 97 17.04 0.27 13.42
C PRO A 97 16.36 -0.36 14.64
N GLY A 98 17.07 -1.22 15.38
CA GLY A 98 16.54 -1.90 16.56
C GLY A 98 16.64 -1.13 17.88
N ASN A 99 17.48 -0.08 17.94
CA ASN A 99 17.84 0.58 19.20
C ASN A 99 17.61 2.09 19.17
N TYR A 100 17.80 2.75 18.04
CA TYR A 100 17.68 4.20 17.95
C TYR A 100 16.24 4.66 18.16
N LYS A 101 16.03 5.56 19.13
CA LYS A 101 14.72 6.15 19.48
C LYS A 101 13.59 5.11 19.62
N LYS A 102 13.93 3.89 20.05
CA LYS A 102 13.01 2.72 20.09
C LYS A 102 11.69 3.01 20.79
N GLU A 103 11.73 3.67 21.95
CA GLU A 103 10.53 4.01 22.73
C GLU A 103 9.64 5.03 22.00
N LEU A 104 10.24 6.00 21.30
CA LEU A 104 9.49 6.97 20.50
C LEU A 104 8.85 6.29 19.30
N LEU A 105 9.60 5.46 18.56
CA LEU A 105 9.05 4.66 17.46
C LEU A 105 7.90 3.77 17.94
N PHE A 106 8.02 3.18 19.14
CA PHE A 106 6.96 2.37 19.72
C PHE A 106 5.68 3.18 19.95
N LYS A 107 5.79 4.40 20.50
CA LYS A 107 4.64 5.32 20.65
C LYS A 107 4.02 5.67 19.29
N LEU A 108 4.85 5.99 18.30
CA LEU A 108 4.39 6.33 16.95
C LEU A 108 3.60 5.17 16.33
N GLN A 109 4.14 3.95 16.30
CA GLN A 109 3.42 2.81 15.73
C GLN A 109 2.14 2.47 16.50
N MET A 110 2.13 2.61 17.84
CA MET A 110 0.92 2.41 18.65
C MET A 110 -0.19 3.42 18.32
N SER A 111 0.17 4.65 17.98
CA SER A 111 -0.82 5.64 17.52
C SER A 111 -1.47 5.22 16.20
N LEU A 112 -0.71 4.62 15.28
CA LEU A 112 -1.24 4.09 14.01
C LEU A 112 -2.18 2.90 14.22
N ARG A 113 -1.84 1.99 15.14
CA ARG A 113 -2.76 0.91 15.56
C ARG A 113 -4.06 1.46 16.12
N THR A 114 -3.99 2.57 16.86
CA THR A 114 -5.18 3.24 17.39
C THR A 114 -6.06 3.80 16.28
N ILE A 115 -5.46 4.41 15.25
CA ILE A 115 -6.17 4.87 14.05
C ILE A 115 -6.87 3.70 13.36
N ALA A 116 -6.15 2.61 13.06
CA ALA A 116 -6.75 1.42 12.44
C ALA A 116 -7.91 0.83 13.27
N CYS A 117 -7.75 0.75 14.60
CA CYS A 117 -8.81 0.31 15.51
C CYS A 117 -10.07 1.17 15.39
N ASN A 118 -9.92 2.50 15.36
CA ASN A 118 -11.04 3.42 15.23
C ASN A 118 -11.75 3.27 13.88
N ILE A 119 -11.01 3.08 12.79
CA ILE A 119 -11.57 2.83 11.46
C ILE A 119 -12.42 1.56 11.48
N TYR A 120 -11.86 0.45 11.96
CA TYR A 120 -12.57 -0.84 11.98
C TYR A 120 -13.80 -0.86 12.90
N LYS A 121 -13.83 -0.02 13.93
CA LYS A 121 -15.03 0.15 14.76
C LYS A 121 -16.10 1.00 14.07
N ASN A 122 -15.70 2.08 13.40
CA ASN A 122 -16.64 3.06 12.85
C ASN A 122 -17.18 2.70 11.45
N GLU A 123 -16.33 2.13 10.59
CA GLU A 123 -16.69 1.76 9.22
C GLU A 123 -17.93 0.85 9.13
N PRO A 124 -18.03 -0.28 9.87
CA PRO A 124 -19.20 -1.15 9.78
C PRO A 124 -20.48 -0.43 10.22
N ILE A 125 -20.43 0.40 11.25
CA ILE A 125 -21.58 1.19 11.72
C ILE A 125 -22.04 2.16 10.61
N ASN A 126 -21.10 2.85 9.98
CA ASN A 126 -21.40 3.77 8.88
C ASN A 126 -21.99 3.05 7.66
N ARG A 127 -21.48 1.86 7.33
CA ARG A 127 -22.02 1.04 6.25
C ARG A 127 -23.43 0.55 6.54
N ILE A 128 -23.71 0.07 7.75
CA ILE A 128 -25.06 -0.36 8.16
C ILE A 128 -26.07 0.77 8.02
N LYS A 129 -25.72 1.96 8.54
CA LYS A 129 -26.56 3.15 8.41
C LYS A 129 -26.80 3.51 6.93
N THR A 130 -25.76 3.42 6.11
CA THR A 130 -25.85 3.72 4.67
C THR A 130 -26.70 2.68 3.92
N GLU A 131 -26.56 1.38 4.22
CA GLU A 131 -27.40 0.32 3.65
C GLU A 131 -28.89 0.53 3.96
N ALA A 132 -29.20 0.89 5.22
CA ALA A 132 -30.57 1.14 5.66
C ALA A 132 -31.24 2.28 4.86
N VAL A 133 -30.45 3.30 4.49
CA VAL A 133 -30.91 4.46 3.72
C VAL A 133 -30.97 4.16 2.21
N LEU A 134 -29.90 3.66 1.62
CA LEU A 134 -29.77 3.58 0.16
C LEU A 134 -30.47 2.35 -0.46
N LYS A 135 -30.60 1.24 0.28
CA LYS A 135 -31.22 -0.03 -0.17
C LYS A 135 -30.73 -0.58 -1.53
N ASP A 136 -29.62 -0.08 -2.06
CA ASP A 136 -29.14 -0.36 -3.42
C ASP A 136 -27.92 -1.31 -3.45
N ARG A 137 -27.63 -1.95 -2.31
CA ARG A 137 -26.55 -2.93 -2.10
C ARG A 137 -25.13 -2.41 -2.33
N ARG A 138 -24.91 -1.11 -2.55
CA ARG A 138 -23.56 -0.55 -2.75
C ARG A 138 -22.75 -0.43 -1.46
N ALA A 139 -23.40 -0.38 -0.30
CA ALA A 139 -22.76 -0.19 1.00
C ALA A 139 -22.57 -1.50 1.81
N ASN A 140 -22.29 -2.64 1.16
CA ASN A 140 -22.38 -3.94 1.80
C ASN A 140 -21.39 -4.14 2.98
N ILE A 141 -21.90 -4.49 4.16
CA ILE A 141 -21.12 -4.80 5.35
C ILE A 141 -20.22 -6.02 5.15
N GLU A 142 -20.60 -6.93 4.25
CA GLU A 142 -19.80 -8.08 3.84
C GLU A 142 -18.46 -7.68 3.20
N ALA A 143 -18.35 -6.44 2.69
CA ALA A 143 -17.11 -5.89 2.15
C ALA A 143 -16.33 -5.07 3.18
N THR A 144 -16.65 -5.19 4.48
CA THR A 144 -15.85 -4.59 5.57
C THR A 144 -14.85 -5.61 6.10
N PRO A 145 -13.66 -5.18 6.56
CA PRO A 145 -12.66 -6.06 7.13
C PRO A 145 -13.16 -6.82 8.35
N ILE A 146 -13.97 -6.18 9.19
CA ILE A 146 -14.49 -6.80 10.40
C ILE A 146 -15.39 -7.99 10.08
N PHE A 147 -16.18 -7.91 9.01
CA PHE A 147 -16.98 -9.03 8.52
C PHE A 147 -16.10 -10.16 8.01
N CYS A 148 -15.11 -9.86 7.16
CA CYS A 148 -14.20 -10.87 6.63
C CYS A 148 -13.42 -11.58 7.75
N LYS A 149 -12.95 -10.81 8.73
CA LYS A 149 -12.23 -11.33 9.91
C LYS A 149 -13.12 -12.21 10.78
N PHE A 150 -14.37 -11.83 11.00
CA PHE A 150 -15.30 -12.67 11.77
C PHE A 150 -15.71 -13.93 11.00
N MET A 151 -15.94 -13.82 9.68
CA MET A 151 -16.19 -14.95 8.79
C MET A 151 -15.04 -15.97 8.82
N GLU A 152 -13.79 -15.50 8.77
CA GLU A 152 -12.59 -16.36 8.81
C GLU A 152 -12.53 -17.19 10.11
N LEU A 153 -12.97 -16.63 11.24
CA LEU A 153 -13.08 -17.38 12.50
C LEU A 153 -14.21 -18.41 12.47
N VAL A 154 -15.35 -18.07 11.88
CA VAL A 154 -16.46 -19.01 11.71
C VAL A 154 -16.04 -20.16 10.79
N ASP A 155 -15.36 -19.86 9.67
CA ASP A 155 -14.77 -20.85 8.76
C ASP A 155 -13.83 -21.81 9.52
N PHE A 156 -12.93 -21.27 10.34
CA PHE A 156 -12.04 -22.08 11.17
C PHE A 156 -12.80 -23.09 12.04
N PHE A 157 -13.85 -22.65 12.74
CA PHE A 157 -14.66 -23.54 13.58
C PHE A 157 -15.57 -24.50 12.80
N LEU A 158 -15.83 -24.21 11.51
CA LEU A 158 -16.45 -25.16 10.58
C LEU A 158 -15.45 -26.18 10.01
N GLY A 159 -14.16 -26.09 10.38
CA GLY A 159 -13.10 -26.94 9.85
C GLY A 159 -12.63 -26.51 8.45
N ILE A 160 -12.84 -25.25 8.08
CA ILE A 160 -12.48 -24.65 6.80
C ILE A 160 -11.33 -23.65 7.02
N GLY A 161 -10.29 -23.73 6.19
CA GLY A 161 -9.24 -22.72 6.16
C GLY A 161 -8.00 -23.03 7.01
N ASP A 162 -7.36 -21.98 7.50
CA ASP A 162 -6.06 -22.02 8.17
C ASP A 162 -6.17 -22.31 9.67
N SER A 163 -5.04 -22.58 10.34
CA SER A 163 -5.02 -22.76 11.80
C SER A 163 -5.23 -21.44 12.55
N LEU A 164 -5.80 -21.51 13.77
CA LEU A 164 -5.98 -20.34 14.63
C LEU A 164 -4.67 -19.58 14.90
N ALA A 165 -3.55 -20.30 14.98
CA ALA A 165 -2.21 -19.70 15.15
C ALA A 165 -1.79 -18.84 13.94
N LYS A 166 -2.22 -19.19 12.74
CA LYS A 166 -1.95 -18.40 11.53
C LYS A 166 -2.94 -17.26 11.37
N ILE A 167 -4.23 -17.52 11.64
CA ILE A 167 -5.29 -16.50 11.60
C ILE A 167 -4.95 -15.36 12.57
N SER A 168 -4.59 -15.67 13.81
CA SER A 168 -4.27 -14.69 14.86
C SER A 168 -3.08 -13.76 14.56
N GLN A 169 -2.24 -14.09 13.57
CA GLN A 169 -1.16 -13.20 13.14
C GLN A 169 -1.70 -11.92 12.49
N PHE A 170 -2.81 -12.02 11.74
CA PHE A 170 -3.35 -10.92 10.92
C PHE A 170 -4.75 -10.47 11.35
N ASN A 171 -5.46 -11.36 12.06
CA ASN A 171 -6.83 -11.17 12.51
C ASN A 171 -6.88 -11.08 14.04
N GLU A 172 -6.97 -9.85 14.52
CA GLU A 172 -7.02 -9.48 15.92
C GLU A 172 -8.26 -10.02 16.66
N LEU A 173 -9.36 -10.32 15.95
CA LEU A 173 -10.53 -10.93 16.56
C LEU A 173 -10.21 -12.32 17.12
N ALA A 174 -9.25 -13.02 16.50
CA ALA A 174 -8.77 -14.32 16.98
C ALA A 174 -8.06 -14.22 18.35
N LEU A 175 -7.67 -13.03 18.79
CA LEU A 175 -7.01 -12.82 20.10
C LEU A 175 -8.02 -12.58 21.23
N SER A 176 -9.31 -12.44 20.93
CA SER A 176 -10.37 -12.30 21.92
C SER A 176 -11.07 -13.64 22.12
N ARG A 177 -11.05 -14.13 23.36
CA ARG A 177 -11.70 -15.39 23.71
C ARG A 177 -13.21 -15.32 23.48
N GLU A 178 -13.82 -14.19 23.83
CA GLU A 178 -15.25 -13.94 23.70
C GLU A 178 -15.67 -13.94 22.22
N VAL A 179 -14.84 -13.38 21.33
CA VAL A 179 -15.11 -13.43 19.88
C VAL A 179 -14.93 -14.85 19.33
N GLN A 180 -13.93 -15.60 19.81
CA GLN A 180 -13.78 -17.02 19.45
C GLN A 180 -15.00 -17.85 19.88
N GLU A 181 -15.50 -17.64 21.10
CA GLU A 181 -16.71 -18.30 21.62
C GLU A 181 -17.93 -17.96 20.74
N LEU A 182 -18.13 -16.68 20.42
CA LEU A 182 -19.21 -16.23 19.52
C LEU A 182 -19.09 -16.84 18.10
N ALA A 183 -17.88 -16.92 17.55
CA ALA A 183 -17.63 -17.53 16.24
C ALA A 183 -17.88 -19.04 16.26
N MET A 184 -17.50 -19.73 17.33
CA MET A 184 -17.76 -21.16 17.54
C MET A 184 -19.25 -21.44 17.66
N GLU A 185 -20.00 -20.67 18.45
CA GLU A 185 -21.46 -20.78 18.54
C GLU A 185 -22.14 -20.54 17.19
N THR A 186 -21.65 -19.55 16.44
CA THR A 186 -22.13 -19.25 15.09
C THR A 186 -21.90 -20.44 14.15
N ALA A 187 -20.70 -21.01 14.16
CA ALA A 187 -20.34 -22.19 13.37
C ALA A 187 -21.21 -23.41 13.75
N GLN A 188 -21.39 -23.68 15.04
CA GLN A 188 -22.27 -24.76 15.52
C GLN A 188 -23.72 -24.58 15.04
N SER A 189 -24.24 -23.34 15.03
CA SER A 189 -25.57 -23.04 14.52
C SER A 189 -25.69 -23.26 13.00
N LEU A 190 -24.57 -23.20 12.27
CA LEU A 190 -24.52 -23.37 10.82
C LEU A 190 -24.46 -24.84 10.38
N VAL A 191 -23.77 -25.72 11.12
CA VAL A 191 -23.60 -27.14 10.77
C VAL A 191 -24.90 -27.82 10.26
N PRO A 192 -26.04 -27.77 10.96
CA PRO A 192 -27.26 -28.41 10.48
C PRO A 192 -27.85 -27.73 9.22
N LEU A 193 -27.63 -26.43 9.04
CA LEU A 193 -28.13 -25.66 7.90
C LEU A 193 -27.33 -25.90 6.61
N LEU A 194 -26.06 -26.28 6.76
CA LEU A 194 -25.14 -26.53 5.65
C LEU A 194 -25.13 -28.01 5.19
N THR A 195 -25.71 -28.90 5.99
CA THR A 195 -25.78 -30.33 5.66
C THR A 195 -26.59 -30.56 4.37
N ASP A 196 -26.05 -31.38 3.47
CA ASP A 196 -26.62 -31.72 2.16
C ASP A 196 -26.85 -30.52 1.21
N LYS A 197 -26.22 -29.37 1.48
CA LYS A 197 -26.29 -28.19 0.62
C LYS A 197 -25.19 -28.19 -0.43
N SER A 198 -25.54 -27.71 -1.63
CA SER A 198 -24.52 -27.39 -2.63
C SER A 198 -23.58 -26.30 -2.11
N GLU A 199 -22.33 -26.30 -2.54
CA GLU A 199 -21.32 -25.31 -2.10
C GLU A 199 -21.79 -23.85 -2.25
N LYS A 200 -22.48 -23.54 -3.35
CA LYS A 200 -23.03 -22.21 -3.62
C LYS A 200 -24.17 -21.85 -2.65
N GLU A 201 -25.02 -22.80 -2.31
CA GLU A 201 -26.11 -22.60 -1.35
C GLU A 201 -25.57 -22.50 0.07
N ALA A 202 -24.63 -23.38 0.44
CA ALA A 202 -23.93 -23.35 1.73
C ALA A 202 -23.28 -21.99 1.99
N ARG A 203 -22.51 -21.44 1.03
CA ARG A 203 -21.91 -20.10 1.14
C ARG A 203 -22.95 -18.99 1.32
N ARG A 204 -24.09 -19.08 0.64
CA ARG A 204 -25.17 -18.08 0.78
C ARG A 204 -25.79 -18.12 2.18
N ILE A 205 -26.07 -19.31 2.70
CA ILE A 205 -26.60 -19.53 4.04
C ILE A 205 -25.60 -19.03 5.08
N GLN A 206 -24.32 -19.40 4.94
CA GLN A 206 -23.23 -18.96 5.80
C GLN A 206 -23.11 -17.42 5.82
N ASN A 207 -22.99 -16.77 4.66
CA ASN A 207 -22.90 -15.32 4.57
C ASN A 207 -24.08 -14.63 5.25
N ALA A 208 -25.30 -15.12 5.02
CA ALA A 208 -26.51 -14.57 5.63
C ALA A 208 -26.49 -14.69 7.16
N ARG A 209 -26.10 -15.87 7.68
CA ARG A 209 -26.05 -16.11 9.12
C ARG A 209 -24.96 -15.32 9.82
N VAL A 210 -23.76 -15.27 9.24
CA VAL A 210 -22.65 -14.47 9.79
C VAL A 210 -23.00 -12.99 9.76
N LYS A 211 -23.64 -12.50 8.68
CA LYS A 211 -24.15 -11.12 8.61
C LYS A 211 -25.16 -10.85 9.72
N GLU A 212 -26.11 -11.74 9.94
CA GLU A 212 -27.12 -11.61 10.99
C GLU A 212 -26.49 -11.50 12.39
N VAL A 213 -25.57 -12.40 12.74
CA VAL A 213 -24.90 -12.40 14.05
C VAL A 213 -24.08 -11.12 14.23
N LEU A 214 -23.30 -10.76 13.21
CA LEU A 214 -22.46 -9.58 13.25
C LEU A 214 -23.29 -8.30 13.41
N LEU A 215 -24.39 -8.15 12.66
CA LEU A 215 -25.29 -7.00 12.78
C LEU A 215 -25.91 -6.88 14.18
N LYS A 216 -26.37 -8.01 14.75
CA LYS A 216 -26.94 -8.05 16.11
C LYS A 216 -25.93 -7.69 17.18
N ASP A 217 -24.67 -8.08 17.00
CA ASP A 217 -23.61 -7.77 17.97
C ASP A 217 -23.20 -6.29 17.92
N ILE A 218 -23.02 -5.73 16.73
CA ILE A 218 -22.40 -4.40 16.58
C ILE A 218 -23.37 -3.21 16.67
N VAL A 219 -24.67 -3.43 16.44
CA VAL A 219 -25.69 -2.36 16.47
C VAL A 219 -26.88 -2.73 17.34
N VAL A 220 -27.27 -1.79 18.21
CA VAL A 220 -28.51 -1.81 19.01
C VAL A 220 -29.18 -0.45 18.84
N ASP A 221 -30.49 -0.44 18.55
CA ASP A 221 -31.29 0.77 18.32
C ASP A 221 -30.64 1.78 17.35
N GLU A 222 -30.13 1.28 16.21
CA GLU A 222 -29.45 2.05 15.16
C GLU A 222 -28.15 2.76 15.59
N LYS A 223 -27.64 2.44 16.79
CA LYS A 223 -26.39 2.95 17.35
C LYS A 223 -25.38 1.83 17.57
N ALA A 224 -24.11 2.21 17.73
CA ALA A 224 -23.06 1.28 18.13
C ALA A 224 -23.48 0.58 19.43
N ASN A 225 -23.46 -0.75 19.44
CA ASN A 225 -23.72 -1.50 20.67
C ASN A 225 -22.53 -1.32 21.62
N PRO A 226 -22.70 -0.67 22.79
CA PRO A 226 -21.61 -0.49 23.75
C PRO A 226 -21.09 -1.83 24.30
N ASP A 227 -21.91 -2.88 24.23
CA ASP A 227 -21.59 -4.22 24.71
C ASP A 227 -21.16 -5.20 23.62
N SER A 228 -20.99 -4.71 22.39
CA SER A 228 -20.52 -5.51 21.26
C SER A 228 -19.23 -6.27 21.57
N ILE A 229 -19.30 -7.60 21.46
CA ILE A 229 -18.16 -8.49 21.64
C ILE A 229 -17.17 -8.28 20.49
N ILE A 230 -17.66 -8.17 19.26
CA ILE A 230 -16.83 -8.02 18.06
C ILE A 230 -16.11 -6.66 18.07
N LEU A 231 -16.82 -5.56 18.35
CA LEU A 231 -16.18 -4.24 18.43
C LEU A 231 -15.16 -4.17 19.57
N LYS A 232 -15.44 -4.73 20.74
CA LYS A 232 -14.46 -4.82 21.83
C LYS A 232 -13.25 -5.67 21.42
N GLY A 233 -13.46 -6.78 20.70
CA GLY A 233 -12.41 -7.62 20.14
C GLY A 233 -11.45 -6.86 19.21
N MET A 234 -11.92 -5.83 18.51
CA MET A 234 -11.07 -4.99 17.67
C MET A 234 -9.97 -4.23 18.43
N ASP A 235 -10.11 -4.03 19.74
CA ASP A 235 -9.04 -3.42 20.54
C ASP A 235 -7.76 -4.27 20.58
N LYS A 236 -7.88 -5.58 20.29
CA LYS A 236 -6.74 -6.50 20.23
C LYS A 236 -5.72 -6.15 19.14
N ILE A 237 -6.07 -5.31 18.16
CA ILE A 237 -5.10 -4.76 17.20
C ILE A 237 -4.01 -3.94 17.90
N LYS A 238 -4.25 -3.46 19.13
CA LYS A 238 -3.29 -2.70 19.95
C LYS A 238 -2.34 -3.63 20.72
N GLU A 239 -2.51 -4.95 20.67
CA GLU A 239 -1.58 -5.87 21.28
C GLU A 239 -0.29 -6.00 20.45
N LYS A 240 0.84 -6.14 21.14
CA LYS A 240 2.15 -6.32 20.51
C LYS A 240 2.16 -7.63 19.73
N GLY A 241 2.78 -7.62 18.55
CA GLY A 241 2.98 -8.83 17.75
C GLY A 241 1.82 -9.18 16.80
N ARG A 242 0.72 -8.41 16.78
CA ARG A 242 -0.27 -8.49 15.70
C ARG A 242 0.30 -7.84 14.45
N TRP A 243 0.43 -8.58 13.35
CA TRP A 243 1.06 -8.10 12.12
C TRP A 243 0.16 -7.16 11.35
N ALA A 244 0.73 -6.09 10.83
CA ALA A 244 0.02 -5.22 9.90
C ALA A 244 -0.18 -5.93 8.56
N THR A 245 -1.41 -5.87 8.08
CA THR A 245 -1.83 -6.22 6.73
C THR A 245 -1.73 -5.00 5.82
N HIS A 246 -1.74 -5.23 4.52
CA HIS A 246 -1.83 -4.14 3.54
C HIS A 246 -3.08 -3.27 3.76
N TYR A 247 -4.19 -3.89 4.16
CA TYR A 247 -5.44 -3.17 4.38
C TYR A 247 -5.32 -2.17 5.55
N ASP A 248 -4.70 -2.57 6.66
CA ASP A 248 -4.49 -1.65 7.79
C ASP A 248 -3.71 -0.40 7.35
N LEU A 249 -2.62 -0.62 6.60
CA LEU A 249 -1.74 0.46 6.16
C LEU A 249 -2.44 1.37 5.15
N LYS A 250 -3.27 0.80 4.26
CA LYS A 250 -4.05 1.57 3.29
C LYS A 250 -5.07 2.47 3.99
N GLU A 251 -5.85 1.94 4.92
CA GLU A 251 -6.86 2.74 5.61
C GLU A 251 -6.23 3.82 6.50
N ILE A 252 -5.08 3.53 7.11
CA ILE A 252 -4.29 4.55 7.81
C ILE A 252 -3.82 5.64 6.83
N ALA A 253 -3.34 5.26 5.65
CA ALA A 253 -2.90 6.20 4.62
C ALA A 253 -4.03 7.14 4.18
N ASP A 254 -5.21 6.58 3.97
CA ASP A 254 -6.42 7.34 3.62
C ASP A 254 -6.80 8.33 4.72
N GLN A 255 -6.74 7.96 6.00
CA GLN A 255 -7.02 8.88 7.12
C GLN A 255 -5.95 9.96 7.31
N LEU A 256 -4.70 9.66 6.97
CA LEU A 256 -3.56 10.56 7.13
C LEU A 256 -3.26 11.41 5.88
N HIS A 257 -4.05 11.23 4.82
CA HIS A 257 -3.89 11.96 3.56
C HIS A 257 -2.48 11.78 2.95
N VAL A 258 -2.02 10.53 2.91
CA VAL A 258 -0.76 10.13 2.26
C VAL A 258 -1.04 9.02 1.26
N ASN A 259 -0.28 8.97 0.17
CA ASN A 259 -0.32 7.87 -0.78
C ASN A 259 0.55 6.72 -0.25
N LEU A 260 0.03 5.47 -0.28
CA LEU A 260 0.80 4.28 0.09
C LEU A 260 1.23 3.52 -1.16
N HIS A 261 2.55 3.38 -1.33
CA HIS A 261 3.15 2.52 -2.35
C HIS A 261 3.81 1.31 -1.70
N VAL A 262 3.43 0.11 -2.12
CA VAL A 262 4.15 -1.13 -1.79
C VAL A 262 4.91 -1.60 -3.02
N VAL A 263 6.23 -1.73 -2.89
CA VAL A 263 7.10 -2.10 -4.01
C VAL A 263 6.75 -3.51 -4.52
N GLY A 264 6.63 -3.65 -5.83
CA GLY A 264 6.27 -4.92 -6.48
C GLY A 264 4.79 -5.28 -6.38
N LYS A 265 3.94 -4.35 -5.92
CA LYS A 265 2.48 -4.46 -5.94
C LYS A 265 1.88 -3.39 -6.86
N GLU A 266 0.69 -3.67 -7.37
CA GLU A 266 -0.14 -2.65 -8.00
C GLU A 266 -0.60 -1.69 -6.91
N ASN A 267 -0.26 -0.41 -7.06
CA ASN A 267 -0.68 0.65 -6.16
C ASN A 267 -1.85 1.40 -6.81
N GLY A 268 -2.76 1.92 -6.00
CA GLY A 268 -3.85 2.76 -6.51
C GLY A 268 -3.32 4.06 -7.15
N ARG A 269 -4.21 4.81 -7.80
CA ARG A 269 -3.87 6.14 -8.33
C ARG A 269 -3.54 7.08 -7.17
N ASP A 270 -2.43 7.78 -7.29
CA ASP A 270 -2.03 8.81 -6.33
C ASP A 270 -2.99 9.98 -6.33
N THR A 271 -3.32 10.46 -5.13
CA THR A 271 -3.88 11.80 -4.97
C THR A 271 -2.72 12.80 -5.11
N PRO A 272 -2.69 13.69 -6.13
CA PRO A 272 -1.50 14.50 -6.43
C PRO A 272 -1.05 15.42 -5.30
N SER A 273 -1.97 15.83 -4.43
CA SER A 273 -1.67 16.69 -3.28
C SER A 273 -1.12 15.92 -2.06
N TYR A 274 -1.13 14.58 -2.09
CA TYR A 274 -0.74 13.75 -0.96
C TYR A 274 0.72 13.30 -1.12
N PRO A 275 1.55 13.41 -0.06
CA PRO A 275 2.90 12.86 -0.09
C PRO A 275 2.87 11.33 -0.11
N VAL A 276 3.93 10.71 -0.66
CA VAL A 276 3.99 9.25 -0.88
C VAL A 276 4.87 8.59 0.17
N ILE A 277 4.34 7.54 0.81
CA ILE A 277 5.11 6.57 1.61
C ILE A 277 5.38 5.36 0.73
N THR A 278 6.64 4.95 0.62
CA THR A 278 7.02 3.74 -0.11
C THR A 278 7.52 2.66 0.85
N LEU A 279 6.87 1.50 0.87
CA LEU A 279 7.20 0.36 1.71
C LEU A 279 7.64 -0.85 0.87
N TYR A 280 8.48 -1.70 1.45
CA TYR A 280 8.76 -3.03 0.94
C TYR A 280 8.10 -4.07 1.84
N ASN A 281 7.43 -5.04 1.22
CA ASN A 281 6.98 -6.25 1.90
C ASN A 281 7.94 -7.40 1.56
N MET A 282 8.71 -7.86 2.54
CA MET A 282 9.72 -8.90 2.37
C MET A 282 9.13 -10.26 2.73
N GLY A 283 8.66 -10.97 1.70
CA GLY A 283 8.17 -12.34 1.83
C GLY A 283 6.93 -12.51 2.73
N ASN A 284 6.04 -11.51 2.77
CA ASN A 284 4.88 -11.46 3.66
C ASN A 284 5.20 -11.61 5.16
N SER A 285 6.45 -11.37 5.55
CA SER A 285 6.94 -11.61 6.92
C SER A 285 7.51 -10.37 7.58
N HIS A 286 7.96 -9.40 6.78
CA HIS A 286 8.60 -8.20 7.27
C HIS A 286 8.29 -7.00 6.38
N TRP A 287 8.27 -5.82 6.97
CA TRP A 287 8.02 -4.55 6.28
C TRP A 287 9.18 -3.60 6.53
N THR A 288 9.64 -2.90 5.49
CA THR A 288 10.67 -1.85 5.59
C THR A 288 10.29 -0.63 4.76
N THR A 289 10.98 0.50 4.97
CA THR A 289 10.59 1.80 4.40
C THR A 289 11.65 2.32 3.46
N LYS A 290 11.25 2.78 2.28
CA LYS A 290 12.13 3.56 1.41
C LYS A 290 12.05 5.04 1.80
N VAL A 291 13.21 5.65 2.06
CA VAL A 291 13.32 7.10 2.29
C VAL A 291 14.35 7.72 1.36
N THR A 292 14.26 9.03 1.19
CA THR A 292 15.20 9.82 0.39
C THR A 292 15.92 10.80 1.30
N LEU A 293 17.21 10.56 1.55
CA LEU A 293 18.06 11.40 2.37
C LEU A 293 18.80 12.41 1.49
N VAL A 294 18.83 13.67 1.92
CA VAL A 294 19.55 14.74 1.23
C VAL A 294 20.80 15.07 2.03
N ARG A 295 21.98 14.82 1.45
CA ARG A 295 23.27 15.16 2.04
C ARG A 295 23.82 16.42 1.37
N LYS A 296 24.07 17.46 2.17
CA LYS A 296 24.83 18.63 1.72
C LYS A 296 26.31 18.30 1.84
N ILE A 297 27.00 18.20 0.72
CA ILE A 297 28.46 18.07 0.69
C ILE A 297 29.02 19.47 0.48
N LEU A 298 29.79 19.94 1.45
CA LEU A 298 30.62 21.13 1.24
C LEU A 298 31.81 20.68 0.38
N THR A 299 31.81 21.05 -0.90
CA THR A 299 33.00 20.82 -1.73
C THR A 299 34.10 21.73 -1.21
N LYS A 300 35.17 21.13 -0.67
CA LYS A 300 36.38 21.91 -0.39
C LYS A 300 36.91 22.42 -1.73
N PRO A 301 37.25 23.71 -1.86
CA PRO A 301 37.80 24.24 -3.10
C PRO A 301 39.07 23.47 -3.46
N THR A 302 39.02 22.80 -4.62
CA THR A 302 40.17 22.17 -5.24
C THR A 302 41.18 23.26 -5.54
N LYS A 303 42.28 23.32 -4.77
CA LYS A 303 43.39 24.22 -5.09
C LYS A 303 43.84 23.94 -6.53
N PRO A 304 44.10 24.97 -7.36
CA PRO A 304 44.63 24.76 -8.68
C PRO A 304 46.00 24.08 -8.56
N LEU A 305 46.10 22.91 -9.20
CA LEU A 305 47.34 22.17 -9.36
C LEU A 305 48.17 22.91 -10.42
N GLY A 306 49.17 23.67 -9.96
CA GLY A 306 50.31 24.07 -10.80
C GLY A 306 51.47 23.13 -10.50
N ASP A 307 51.77 22.23 -11.45
CA ASP A 307 53.09 21.99 -12.06
C ASP A 307 54.28 22.67 -11.33
N THR A 308 55.41 22.05 -10.94
CA THR A 308 56.06 20.78 -11.31
C THR A 308 57.18 20.54 -10.31
N SER A 309 57.42 19.30 -9.85
CA SER A 309 58.73 18.60 -9.81
C SER A 309 58.76 17.43 -8.81
N LEU A 310 58.73 16.21 -9.37
CA LEU A 310 59.24 14.95 -8.82
C LEU A 310 60.75 14.82 -9.20
N PRO A 311 61.53 13.80 -8.76
CA PRO A 311 61.19 12.66 -7.89
C PRO A 311 62.23 12.36 -6.78
N GLY A 312 61.87 11.48 -5.82
CA GLY A 312 62.83 10.94 -4.87
C GLY A 312 62.32 9.80 -4.00
N LEU A 313 62.08 8.64 -4.62
CA LEU A 313 62.22 7.26 -4.14
C LEU A 313 61.87 6.84 -2.68
N SER A 314 61.19 5.67 -2.66
CA SER A 314 61.38 4.54 -1.72
C SER A 314 60.69 4.65 -0.34
N SER A 315 60.08 3.63 0.27
CA SER A 315 59.64 2.27 -0.08
C SER A 315 58.86 1.74 1.13
N LYS A 316 57.81 0.93 0.86
CA LYS A 316 57.39 -0.29 1.59
C LYS A 316 56.92 -0.25 3.06
N LYS A 317 55.72 -0.85 3.21
CA LYS A 317 55.29 -1.89 4.19
C LYS A 317 54.96 -1.43 5.63
N ILE A 318 54.06 -2.04 6.41
CA ILE A 318 52.92 -3.00 6.33
C ILE A 318 52.50 -3.24 7.82
N ILE A 319 51.23 -3.61 8.09
CA ILE A 319 50.66 -4.30 9.29
C ILE A 319 50.37 -3.50 10.59
N GLU A 320 49.06 -3.38 10.88
CA GLU A 320 48.31 -4.03 11.99
C GLU A 320 48.96 -4.12 13.40
N LEU A 321 48.29 -3.61 14.42
CA LEU A 321 47.39 -4.36 15.34
C LEU A 321 47.26 -3.64 16.70
N GLU A 322 46.06 -3.82 17.25
CA GLU A 322 45.49 -3.38 18.51
C GLU A 322 46.37 -3.51 19.77
N THR A 323 46.07 -2.69 20.78
CA THR A 323 46.07 -3.20 22.17
C THR A 323 45.03 -2.50 23.02
N GLU A 324 44.12 -3.32 23.55
CA GLU A 324 43.09 -3.01 24.54
C GLU A 324 43.67 -2.50 25.87
N SER A 325 42.86 -1.72 26.60
CA SER A 325 43.10 -1.37 28.00
C SER A 325 42.01 -1.99 28.90
N LYS A 326 42.45 -2.78 29.89
CA LYS A 326 41.65 -3.24 31.04
C LYS A 326 41.70 -2.21 32.17
N PRO A 327 40.68 -2.13 33.04
CA PRO A 327 40.84 -1.68 34.41
C PRO A 327 40.64 -2.80 35.46
N PRO A 328 41.07 -2.56 36.72
CA PRO A 328 41.38 -3.62 37.68
C PRO A 328 40.22 -3.99 38.63
N LYS A 329 40.32 -5.23 39.16
CA LYS A 329 39.48 -5.79 40.24
C LYS A 329 39.88 -5.26 41.62
N LYS A 330 38.89 -5.15 42.52
CA LYS A 330 39.06 -5.36 43.97
C LYS A 330 37.88 -6.16 44.51
N ASP A 331 38.21 -7.26 45.20
CA ASP A 331 37.35 -8.19 45.91
C ASP A 331 36.97 -7.68 47.31
N THR A 332 35.79 -8.03 47.83
CA THR A 332 35.64 -8.68 49.17
C THR A 332 34.23 -9.24 49.44
N VAL A 333 34.16 -10.59 49.47
CA VAL A 333 33.59 -11.51 50.51
C VAL A 333 32.05 -11.61 50.76
N PRO A 334 31.52 -12.84 51.03
CA PRO A 334 30.13 -13.24 50.77
C PRO A 334 29.26 -13.42 52.03
N LYS A 335 27.93 -13.41 51.86
CA LYS A 335 26.98 -13.84 52.90
C LYS A 335 25.88 -14.74 52.31
N LYS A 336 25.50 -15.72 53.13
CA LYS A 336 24.72 -16.96 52.88
C LYS A 336 23.28 -16.76 52.38
N LEU A 337 22.85 -17.81 51.68
CA LEU A 337 21.50 -18.38 51.41
C LEU A 337 20.42 -18.15 52.50
N PRO A 338 19.11 -18.22 52.14
CA PRO A 338 18.45 -19.54 51.98
C PRO A 338 17.51 -19.71 50.78
N THR A 339 17.44 -20.98 50.37
CA THR A 339 16.53 -21.64 49.43
C THR A 339 15.07 -21.58 49.91
N GLN A 340 14.12 -21.53 48.97
CA GLN A 340 12.84 -22.21 49.17
C GLN A 340 12.32 -22.77 47.83
N ASP A 341 12.06 -24.08 47.87
CA ASP A 341 11.54 -24.95 46.82
C ASP A 341 10.14 -24.54 46.31
N GLN A 342 9.85 -24.85 45.04
CA GLN A 342 8.63 -25.60 44.68
C GLN A 342 8.67 -26.13 43.23
N ASN A 343 8.93 -27.44 43.15
CA ASN A 343 8.43 -28.48 42.24
C ASN A 343 7.59 -28.10 41.00
N PHE A 344 8.05 -28.53 39.83
CA PHE A 344 7.20 -29.14 38.79
C PHE A 344 7.91 -30.38 38.18
N PRO A 345 7.18 -31.45 37.83
CA PRO A 345 7.74 -32.75 37.49
C PRO A 345 8.27 -32.83 36.06
N LYS A 346 9.38 -33.55 35.90
CA LYS A 346 9.95 -34.01 34.64
C LYS A 346 9.10 -35.15 34.08
N THR A 347 8.75 -35.08 32.80
CA THR A 347 8.37 -36.25 32.00
C THR A 347 9.50 -36.56 31.01
N GLU A 348 9.76 -37.85 30.89
CA GLU A 348 10.95 -38.48 30.33
C GLU A 348 11.12 -38.27 28.83
N ALA A 349 12.36 -37.96 28.43
CA ALA A 349 12.81 -37.93 27.06
C ALA A 349 13.19 -39.36 26.62
N GLY A 350 12.43 -39.90 25.67
CA GLY A 350 12.81 -41.08 24.90
C GLY A 350 13.80 -40.70 23.81
N THR A 351 14.98 -41.31 23.86
CA THR A 351 16.07 -41.17 22.89
C THR A 351 15.73 -41.92 21.61
N GLN A 352 15.73 -41.29 20.42
CA GLN A 352 15.95 -42.01 19.15
C GLN A 352 16.68 -41.17 18.08
N LYS A 353 17.86 -41.68 17.75
CA LYS A 353 18.67 -41.70 16.51
C LYS A 353 18.52 -40.62 15.43
N LYS A 354 19.69 -40.02 15.16
CA LYS A 354 20.12 -39.27 13.97
C LYS A 354 19.94 -40.03 12.66
N THR A 355 19.41 -39.33 11.66
CA THR A 355 19.75 -39.49 10.22
C THR A 355 19.66 -38.11 9.56
N PRO A 356 20.69 -37.63 8.82
CA PRO A 356 20.65 -36.34 8.15
C PRO A 356 20.08 -36.47 6.72
N PRO A 357 19.24 -35.54 6.23
CA PRO A 357 18.99 -35.42 4.80
C PRO A 357 20.01 -34.48 4.16
N GLU A 358 20.93 -35.10 3.44
CA GLU A 358 21.20 -34.88 2.02
C GLU A 358 21.14 -33.44 1.47
N VAL A 359 22.33 -32.97 1.12
CA VAL A 359 22.60 -31.79 0.30
C VAL A 359 22.05 -32.02 -1.11
N MET A 360 21.07 -31.23 -1.53
CA MET A 360 20.77 -31.02 -2.95
C MET A 360 21.02 -29.58 -3.34
N ASN A 361 22.20 -29.37 -3.95
CA ASN A 361 22.44 -28.28 -4.88
C ASN A 361 21.77 -28.65 -6.21
N SER A 362 20.92 -27.79 -6.75
CA SER A 362 20.72 -27.69 -8.18
C SER A 362 20.56 -26.23 -8.60
N GLU A 363 21.62 -25.74 -9.23
CA GLU A 363 21.62 -24.55 -10.06
C GLU A 363 20.60 -24.68 -11.21
N LYS A 364 19.90 -23.58 -11.47
CA LYS A 364 19.54 -23.01 -12.79
C LYS A 364 18.12 -22.44 -12.76
N THR A 365 18.00 -21.17 -12.36
CA THR A 365 16.88 -20.34 -12.79
C THR A 365 17.43 -19.24 -13.69
N LYS A 366 17.04 -19.34 -14.97
CA LYS A 366 17.35 -18.40 -16.03
C LYS A 366 16.93 -16.99 -15.61
N ARG A 367 17.86 -16.05 -15.69
CA ARG A 367 17.61 -14.60 -15.59
C ARG A 367 16.55 -14.22 -16.62
N GLN A 368 15.39 -13.74 -16.17
CA GLN A 368 14.51 -12.91 -17.00
C GLN A 368 14.95 -11.44 -16.89
N PRO A 369 14.87 -10.66 -17.98
CA PRO A 369 15.41 -9.31 -18.01
C PRO A 369 14.56 -8.37 -17.13
N GLN A 370 15.22 -7.71 -16.18
CA GLN A 370 14.70 -6.56 -15.47
C GLN A 370 14.58 -5.40 -16.47
N TYR A 371 13.34 -5.09 -16.87
CA TYR A 371 13.05 -3.78 -17.45
C TYR A 371 13.03 -2.76 -16.32
N SER A 372 14.14 -2.02 -16.18
CA SER A 372 14.19 -0.80 -15.40
C SER A 372 13.51 0.30 -16.22
N LEU A 373 12.25 0.62 -15.89
CA LEU A 373 11.57 1.75 -16.49
C LEU A 373 12.03 3.03 -15.78
N ASN A 374 12.76 3.88 -16.49
CA ASN A 374 13.23 5.17 -16.02
C ASN A 374 12.02 6.12 -15.88
N LYS A 375 11.61 6.41 -14.63
CA LYS A 375 10.43 7.23 -14.30
C LYS A 375 10.60 8.74 -14.55
N GLN A 376 11.76 9.19 -15.05
CA GLN A 376 12.04 10.62 -15.25
C GLN A 376 11.52 11.21 -16.57
N THR A 377 10.96 10.41 -17.50
CA THR A 377 10.38 10.93 -18.74
C THR A 377 8.86 11.17 -18.71
N LEU A 378 8.18 10.94 -17.58
CA LEU A 378 6.71 10.99 -17.49
C LEU A 378 6.13 12.31 -16.95
N PHE A 379 6.97 13.30 -16.58
CA PHE A 379 6.53 14.47 -15.80
C PHE A 379 6.64 15.84 -16.48
N ASN A 380 6.85 15.90 -17.80
CA ASN A 380 6.90 17.18 -18.53
C ASN A 380 5.81 17.37 -19.61
N HIS A 381 4.69 16.63 -19.57
CA HIS A 381 3.65 16.71 -20.63
C HIS A 381 2.25 17.11 -20.18
N SER A 382 2.12 17.81 -19.05
CA SER A 382 0.82 18.35 -18.63
C SER A 382 0.61 19.84 -18.90
N ASP A 383 1.57 20.53 -19.51
CA ASP A 383 1.36 21.87 -20.06
C ASP A 383 1.34 21.76 -21.60
N GLU A 384 0.13 21.86 -22.15
CA GLU A 384 -0.22 21.92 -23.58
C GLU A 384 0.42 20.83 -24.47
N ILE A 385 -0.28 19.69 -24.59
CA ILE A 385 -0.04 18.74 -25.69
C ILE A 385 -0.20 19.51 -27.02
N PRO A 386 0.81 19.54 -27.92
CA PRO A 386 0.68 20.13 -29.24
C PRO A 386 -0.34 19.33 -30.06
N LEU A 387 -1.59 19.81 -30.10
CA LEU A 387 -2.61 19.27 -31.00
C LEU A 387 -2.31 19.71 -32.44
N THR A 388 -1.52 18.91 -33.13
CA THR A 388 -1.45 18.95 -34.59
C THR A 388 -1.88 17.59 -35.13
N SER A 389 -3.00 17.60 -35.85
CA SER A 389 -3.65 16.48 -36.56
C SER A 389 -4.58 15.55 -35.77
N MET A 390 -5.58 16.10 -35.07
CA MET A 390 -6.77 15.33 -34.69
C MET A 390 -7.99 15.74 -35.52
N SER A 391 -8.71 14.72 -36.01
CA SER A 391 -10.05 14.79 -36.59
C SER A 391 -11.01 15.47 -35.60
N SER A 392 -12.08 16.08 -36.12
CA SER A 392 -13.04 17.01 -35.50
C SER A 392 -13.15 17.15 -33.96
N LYS A 393 -13.61 18.31 -33.47
CA LYS A 393 -13.95 18.53 -32.05
C LYS A 393 -14.91 17.45 -31.47
N ALA A 394 -15.74 16.85 -32.31
CA ALA A 394 -16.62 15.74 -31.93
C ALA A 394 -15.82 14.46 -31.63
N ASP A 395 -14.82 14.15 -32.45
CA ASP A 395 -14.00 12.95 -32.27
C ASP A 395 -13.17 13.02 -30.99
N ARG A 396 -12.57 14.19 -30.71
CA ARG A 396 -11.88 14.42 -29.43
C ARG A 396 -12.82 14.29 -28.23
N LYS A 397 -14.08 14.69 -28.36
CA LYS A 397 -15.07 14.55 -27.29
C LYS A 397 -15.43 13.08 -27.06
N GLU A 398 -15.61 12.31 -28.14
CA GLU A 398 -15.92 10.88 -28.04
C GLU A 398 -14.72 10.07 -27.53
N LEU A 399 -13.50 10.38 -27.96
CA LEU A 399 -12.28 9.76 -27.44
C LEU A 399 -12.16 9.95 -25.92
N ASN A 400 -12.34 11.18 -25.44
CA ASN A 400 -12.34 11.47 -24.00
C ASN A 400 -13.48 10.72 -23.26
N ARG A 401 -14.64 10.54 -23.91
CA ARG A 401 -15.75 9.76 -23.35
C ARG A 401 -15.36 8.30 -23.18
N LEU A 402 -14.77 7.68 -24.20
CA LEU A 402 -14.31 6.29 -24.16
C LEU A 402 -13.24 6.07 -23.09
N ILE A 403 -12.25 6.95 -23.01
CA ILE A 403 -11.21 6.94 -21.96
C ILE A 403 -11.88 6.95 -20.58
N HIS A 404 -12.87 7.83 -20.36
CA HIS A 404 -13.56 7.91 -19.08
C HIS A 404 -14.36 6.64 -18.73
N ILE A 405 -15.04 6.03 -19.70
CA ILE A 405 -15.80 4.79 -19.50
C ILE A 405 -14.87 3.63 -19.14
N ILE A 406 -13.76 3.47 -19.89
CA ILE A 406 -12.78 2.41 -19.67
C ILE A 406 -12.16 2.57 -18.29
N HIS A 407 -11.69 3.77 -17.97
CA HIS A 407 -11.09 4.05 -16.67
C HIS A 407 -12.04 3.74 -15.50
N ARG A 408 -13.32 4.11 -15.64
CA ARG A 408 -14.34 3.77 -14.65
C ARG A 408 -14.58 2.27 -14.57
N ALA A 409 -14.64 1.56 -15.69
CA ALA A 409 -14.83 0.11 -15.71
C ALA A 409 -13.65 -0.62 -15.02
N VAL A 410 -12.42 -0.13 -15.23
CA VAL A 410 -11.21 -0.65 -14.59
C VAL A 410 -11.29 -0.47 -13.07
N ILE A 411 -11.64 0.73 -12.59
CA ILE A 411 -11.81 0.98 -11.16
C ILE A 411 -12.86 0.04 -10.56
N VAL A 412 -14.04 -0.07 -11.17
CA VAL A 412 -15.14 -0.90 -10.63
C VAL A 412 -14.74 -2.37 -10.64
N TYR A 413 -14.06 -2.85 -11.71
CA TYR A 413 -13.58 -4.22 -11.79
C TYR A 413 -12.49 -4.52 -10.76
N CYS A 414 -11.49 -3.66 -10.62
CA CYS A 414 -10.42 -3.86 -9.64
C CYS A 414 -10.97 -3.81 -8.22
N THR A 415 -11.82 -2.84 -7.89
CA THR A 415 -12.50 -2.74 -6.58
C THR A 415 -13.32 -4.00 -6.28
N TYR A 416 -14.11 -4.46 -7.25
CA TYR A 416 -14.88 -5.70 -7.11
C TYR A 416 -13.96 -6.91 -6.93
N SER A 417 -12.91 -7.03 -7.76
CA SER A 417 -11.97 -8.15 -7.72
C SER A 417 -11.10 -8.17 -6.46
N ASP A 418 -10.83 -7.02 -5.84
CA ASP A 418 -10.13 -6.90 -4.56
C ASP A 418 -11.06 -7.23 -3.39
N GLY A 419 -12.36 -6.93 -3.52
CA GLY A 419 -13.39 -7.29 -2.55
C GLY A 419 -13.75 -8.77 -2.52
N ILE A 420 -13.29 -9.58 -3.50
CA ILE A 420 -13.50 -11.03 -3.48
C ILE A 420 -12.27 -11.75 -2.94
N ILE A 421 -12.34 -12.20 -1.68
CA ILE A 421 -11.37 -13.11 -1.09
C ILE A 421 -11.69 -14.54 -1.57
N PHE A 422 -11.07 -14.97 -2.67
CA PHE A 422 -11.00 -16.40 -3.00
C PHE A 422 -9.74 -17.03 -2.40
N SER A 423 -9.90 -18.24 -1.86
CA SER A 423 -8.85 -19.18 -1.43
C SER A 423 -7.52 -19.06 -2.19
N LEU A 424 -6.41 -19.26 -1.46
CA LEU A 424 -4.98 -19.27 -1.83
C LEU A 424 -4.57 -19.99 -3.14
N LEU A 425 -5.51 -20.59 -3.88
CA LEU A 425 -5.29 -21.31 -5.15
C LEU A 425 -5.91 -20.65 -6.40
N HIS A 426 -6.55 -19.48 -6.31
CA HIS A 426 -7.16 -18.80 -7.48
C HIS A 426 -6.31 -17.64 -8.03
N ARG A 427 -5.40 -17.97 -8.95
CA ARG A 427 -4.53 -17.05 -9.71
C ARG A 427 -5.28 -16.09 -10.68
N HIS A 428 -6.61 -16.16 -10.74
CA HIS A 428 -7.43 -15.52 -11.78
C HIS A 428 -7.80 -14.06 -11.51
N GLY A 429 -7.93 -13.65 -10.23
CA GLY A 429 -8.22 -12.25 -9.89
C GLY A 429 -7.07 -11.30 -10.21
N GLN A 430 -5.86 -11.65 -9.80
CA GLN A 430 -4.68 -10.80 -10.01
C GLN A 430 -4.28 -10.69 -11.48
N SER A 431 -4.33 -11.79 -12.24
CA SER A 431 -4.03 -11.74 -13.69
C SER A 431 -5.11 -10.96 -14.47
N GLY A 432 -6.36 -11.01 -14.04
CA GLY A 432 -7.43 -10.20 -14.61
C GLY A 432 -7.24 -8.70 -14.36
N ARG A 433 -6.91 -8.31 -13.11
CA ARG A 433 -6.60 -6.92 -12.76
C ARG A 433 -5.41 -6.38 -13.55
N GLY A 434 -4.31 -7.14 -13.62
CA GLY A 434 -3.15 -6.74 -14.41
C GLY A 434 -3.47 -6.50 -15.89
N ARG A 435 -4.35 -7.31 -16.50
CA ARG A 435 -4.81 -7.06 -17.88
C ARG A 435 -5.69 -5.81 -17.99
N ALA A 436 -6.58 -5.58 -17.03
CA ALA A 436 -7.46 -4.41 -17.02
C ALA A 436 -6.66 -3.11 -16.85
N SER A 437 -5.73 -3.07 -15.90
CA SER A 437 -4.85 -1.92 -15.67
C SER A 437 -3.94 -1.65 -16.86
N LYS A 438 -3.34 -2.72 -17.43
CA LYS A 438 -2.52 -2.59 -18.64
C LYS A 438 -3.32 -2.02 -19.82
N PHE A 439 -4.57 -2.48 -20.00
CA PHE A 439 -5.44 -1.94 -21.03
C PHE A 439 -5.77 -0.46 -20.80
N ASP A 440 -6.05 -0.05 -19.56
CA ASP A 440 -6.27 1.38 -19.21
C ASP A 440 -5.06 2.25 -19.56
N GLU A 441 -3.85 1.77 -19.23
CA GLU A 441 -2.59 2.45 -19.53
C GLU A 441 -2.36 2.58 -21.04
N GLU A 442 -2.50 1.48 -21.79
CA GLU A 442 -2.34 1.47 -23.24
C GLU A 442 -3.40 2.35 -23.93
N PHE A 443 -4.65 2.29 -23.47
CA PHE A 443 -5.77 3.05 -24.04
C PHE A 443 -5.66 4.56 -23.76
N SER A 444 -5.11 4.94 -22.60
CA SER A 444 -4.92 6.36 -22.24
C SER A 444 -3.89 7.08 -23.11
N LEU A 445 -3.04 6.34 -23.81
CA LEU A 445 -2.03 6.87 -24.74
C LEU A 445 -2.56 6.98 -26.18
N VAL A 446 -3.80 6.56 -26.43
CA VAL A 446 -4.38 6.63 -27.77
C VAL A 446 -4.78 8.07 -28.08
N GLU A 447 -4.18 8.60 -29.14
CA GLU A 447 -4.47 9.97 -29.60
C GLU A 447 -5.60 10.00 -30.62
N ASP A 448 -5.89 8.89 -31.31
CA ASP A 448 -6.83 8.80 -32.44
C ASP A 448 -8.10 8.00 -32.12
N LEU A 449 -9.26 8.51 -32.56
CA LEU A 449 -10.56 7.89 -32.25
C LEU A 449 -10.73 6.55 -32.95
N ASP A 450 -10.29 6.40 -34.20
CA ASP A 450 -10.43 5.14 -34.93
C ASP A 450 -9.50 4.08 -34.34
N GLN A 451 -8.27 4.46 -33.98
CA GLN A 451 -7.37 3.62 -33.20
C GLN A 451 -8.00 3.20 -31.86
N ALA A 452 -8.67 4.13 -31.16
CA ALA A 452 -9.32 3.84 -29.89
C ALA A 452 -10.48 2.85 -30.06
N LYS A 453 -11.32 3.03 -31.07
CA LYS A 453 -12.41 2.10 -31.41
C LYS A 453 -11.88 0.71 -31.75
N ASN A 454 -10.85 0.63 -32.58
CA ASN A 454 -10.23 -0.64 -32.96
C ASN A 454 -9.62 -1.35 -31.75
N MET A 455 -8.83 -0.64 -30.94
CA MET A 455 -8.23 -1.17 -29.72
C MET A 455 -9.29 -1.67 -28.72
N LEU A 456 -10.41 -0.95 -28.60
CA LEU A 456 -11.53 -1.35 -27.74
C LEU A 456 -12.19 -2.63 -28.24
N MET A 457 -12.48 -2.72 -29.54
CA MET A 457 -13.11 -3.90 -30.13
C MET A 457 -12.19 -5.12 -30.06
N ASP A 458 -10.91 -4.97 -30.40
CA ASP A 458 -9.91 -6.03 -30.29
C ASP A 458 -9.85 -6.58 -28.86
N PHE A 459 -9.87 -5.68 -27.86
CA PHE A 459 -9.86 -6.08 -26.47
C PHE A 459 -11.12 -6.85 -26.06
N LEU A 460 -12.29 -6.36 -26.49
CA LEU A 460 -13.59 -6.96 -26.18
C LEU A 460 -13.84 -8.26 -26.95
N GLU A 461 -13.23 -8.49 -28.11
CA GLU A 461 -13.34 -9.72 -28.91
C GLU A 461 -12.35 -10.81 -28.43
N ASP A 462 -11.12 -10.44 -28.04
CA ASP A 462 -10.08 -11.42 -27.68
C ASP A 462 -10.37 -12.15 -26.36
N SER A 463 -10.64 -13.45 -26.47
CA SER A 463 -10.82 -14.37 -25.34
C SER A 463 -9.63 -14.44 -24.38
N LYS A 464 -8.41 -14.12 -24.82
CA LYS A 464 -7.22 -14.06 -23.95
C LYS A 464 -7.30 -12.95 -22.90
N ASN A 465 -8.13 -11.93 -23.12
CA ASN A 465 -8.34 -10.85 -22.16
C ASN A 465 -9.24 -11.26 -20.99
N GLY A 466 -9.86 -12.42 -21.05
CA GLY A 466 -10.63 -13.04 -19.97
C GLY A 466 -11.96 -13.59 -20.45
N ASN A 467 -12.66 -14.32 -19.59
CA ASN A 467 -13.98 -14.87 -19.91
C ASN A 467 -15.05 -13.77 -19.94
N THR A 468 -16.28 -14.11 -20.33
CA THR A 468 -17.44 -13.21 -20.37
C THR A 468 -18.40 -13.46 -19.20
N HIS A 469 -17.88 -13.89 -18.05
CA HIS A 469 -18.68 -14.06 -16.82
C HIS A 469 -19.17 -12.71 -16.28
N PRO A 470 -20.26 -12.66 -15.49
CA PRO A 470 -20.89 -11.41 -15.05
C PRO A 470 -19.92 -10.36 -14.50
N HIS A 471 -18.88 -10.80 -13.80
CA HIS A 471 -17.92 -9.89 -13.18
C HIS A 471 -16.51 -9.99 -13.78
N SER A 472 -16.38 -10.47 -15.01
CA SER A 472 -15.13 -10.29 -15.74
C SER A 472 -15.00 -8.84 -16.18
N PHE A 473 -13.75 -8.40 -16.34
CA PHE A 473 -13.49 -7.04 -16.83
C PHE A 473 -14.18 -6.77 -18.17
N ARG A 474 -14.11 -7.72 -19.13
CA ARG A 474 -14.78 -7.63 -20.44
C ARG A 474 -16.29 -7.37 -20.31
N THR A 475 -16.97 -8.11 -19.45
CA THR A 475 -18.42 -7.96 -19.26
C THR A 475 -18.79 -6.65 -18.57
N MET A 476 -18.00 -6.21 -17.59
CA MET A 476 -18.22 -4.93 -16.91
C MET A 476 -17.90 -3.73 -17.81
N LEU A 477 -16.88 -3.85 -18.66
CA LEU A 477 -16.54 -2.86 -19.66
C LEU A 477 -17.65 -2.71 -20.71
N LEU A 478 -18.14 -3.83 -21.27
CA LEU A 478 -19.27 -3.82 -22.20
C LEU A 478 -20.53 -3.21 -21.57
N GLN A 479 -20.81 -3.53 -20.30
CA GLN A 479 -21.92 -2.89 -19.58
C GLN A 479 -21.74 -1.37 -19.46
N GLY A 480 -20.52 -0.91 -19.15
CA GLY A 480 -20.19 0.51 -19.04
C GLY A 480 -20.42 1.27 -20.35
N LEU A 481 -20.07 0.65 -21.48
CA LEU A 481 -20.25 1.21 -22.82
C LEU A 481 -21.73 1.31 -23.20
N LEU A 482 -22.50 0.24 -23.02
CA LEU A 482 -23.94 0.22 -23.33
C LEU A 482 -24.73 1.19 -22.43
N ALA A 483 -24.40 1.25 -21.14
CA ALA A 483 -25.07 2.16 -20.20
C ALA A 483 -24.79 3.64 -20.48
N ALA A 484 -23.70 3.96 -21.20
CA ALA A 484 -23.40 5.31 -21.63
C ALA A 484 -24.25 5.75 -22.84
N ASN A 485 -24.80 4.80 -23.60
CA ASN A 485 -25.62 5.06 -24.79
C ASN A 485 -27.12 4.99 -24.49
N GLU A 486 -27.56 4.20 -23.50
CA GLU A 486 -28.97 4.11 -23.09
C GLU A 486 -29.18 4.36 -21.58
N PRO A 487 -29.68 5.54 -21.18
CA PRO A 487 -29.87 5.89 -19.77
C PRO A 487 -31.02 5.14 -19.05
N HIS A 488 -31.86 4.38 -19.78
CA HIS A 488 -33.10 3.81 -19.23
C HIS A 488 -33.19 2.27 -19.20
N HIS A 489 -32.21 1.53 -19.72
CA HIS A 489 -32.17 0.06 -19.63
C HIS A 489 -30.89 -0.41 -18.93
N LYS A 490 -30.90 -0.48 -17.59
CA LYS A 490 -29.80 -1.14 -16.84
C LYS A 490 -29.89 -2.65 -17.00
N LYS A 491 -29.40 -3.16 -18.13
CA LYS A 491 -29.08 -4.58 -18.33
C LYS A 491 -28.08 -4.98 -17.23
N ASP A 492 -28.47 -5.92 -16.37
CA ASP A 492 -27.59 -6.38 -15.29
C ASP A 492 -26.42 -7.22 -15.83
N LEU A 493 -25.37 -7.40 -15.03
CA LEU A 493 -24.18 -8.13 -15.46
C LEU A 493 -24.44 -9.59 -15.86
N ASN A 494 -25.48 -10.23 -15.30
CA ASN A 494 -25.87 -11.58 -15.67
C ASN A 494 -26.47 -11.61 -17.08
N TYR A 495 -27.29 -10.62 -17.42
CA TYR A 495 -27.84 -10.44 -18.75
C TYR A 495 -26.75 -10.14 -19.76
N ILE A 496 -25.82 -9.22 -19.44
CA ILE A 496 -24.70 -8.90 -20.34
C ILE A 496 -23.84 -10.15 -20.59
N SER A 497 -23.51 -10.90 -19.52
CA SER A 497 -22.73 -12.14 -19.63
C SER A 497 -23.39 -13.19 -20.55
N LYS A 498 -24.70 -13.41 -20.40
CA LYS A 498 -25.45 -14.38 -21.21
C LYS A 498 -25.62 -13.98 -22.67
N ASN A 499 -25.68 -12.67 -22.95
CA ASN A 499 -25.93 -12.13 -24.28
C ASN A 499 -24.69 -11.41 -24.85
N TYR A 500 -23.49 -11.74 -24.34
CA TYR A 500 -22.29 -10.95 -24.58
C TYR A 500 -21.99 -10.76 -26.08
N SER A 501 -22.04 -11.83 -26.86
CA SER A 501 -21.77 -11.77 -28.31
C SER A 501 -22.76 -10.86 -29.04
N ALA A 502 -24.06 -11.04 -28.81
CA ALA A 502 -25.09 -10.23 -29.47
C ALA A 502 -24.99 -8.74 -29.10
N LEU A 503 -24.68 -8.44 -27.84
CA LEU A 503 -24.50 -7.07 -27.36
C LEU A 503 -23.18 -6.44 -27.84
N LEU A 504 -22.15 -7.25 -28.06
CA LEU A 504 -20.91 -6.79 -28.67
C LEU A 504 -21.10 -6.47 -30.15
N ASP A 505 -21.89 -7.27 -30.87
CA ASP A 505 -22.26 -7.00 -32.27
C ASP A 505 -23.11 -5.72 -32.39
N GLU A 506 -24.04 -5.50 -31.46
CA GLU A 506 -24.81 -4.25 -31.34
C GLU A 506 -23.88 -3.04 -31.17
N LEU A 507 -22.96 -3.11 -30.19
CA LEU A 507 -21.97 -2.05 -29.97
C LEU A 507 -21.06 -1.83 -31.20
N LYS A 508 -20.67 -2.91 -31.89
CA LYS A 508 -19.85 -2.83 -33.11
C LYS A 508 -20.55 -2.02 -34.19
N GLY A 509 -21.85 -2.24 -34.38
CA GLY A 509 -22.69 -1.48 -35.30
C GLY A 509 -22.77 0.01 -34.96
N GLU A 510 -22.84 0.36 -33.67
CA GLU A 510 -22.84 1.75 -33.20
C GLU A 510 -21.49 2.47 -33.38
N LEU A 511 -20.38 1.73 -33.33
CA LEU A 511 -19.02 2.30 -33.42
C LEU A 511 -18.53 2.46 -34.86
N THR A 512 -19.05 1.67 -35.80
CA THR A 512 -18.84 1.89 -37.24
C THR A 512 -19.63 3.11 -37.70
N PRO A 513 -18.99 4.12 -38.32
CA PRO A 513 -19.72 5.18 -38.99
C PRO A 513 -20.64 4.57 -40.06
N ASP A 514 -21.87 5.05 -40.15
CA ASP A 514 -22.79 4.71 -41.25
C ASP A 514 -22.12 5.00 -42.60
N GLU A 515 -21.57 3.99 -43.26
CA GLU A 515 -21.48 3.96 -44.72
C GLU A 515 -22.86 3.57 -45.29
N LEU A 516 -23.89 4.36 -44.97
CA LEU A 516 -25.21 4.24 -45.58
C LEU A 516 -25.78 5.62 -45.90
N GLY A 517 -25.67 5.99 -47.18
CA GLY A 517 -26.67 6.84 -47.83
C GLY A 517 -26.17 8.13 -48.51
N ILE A 518 -25.26 8.03 -49.48
CA ILE A 518 -25.42 8.88 -50.68
C ILE A 518 -26.49 8.18 -51.53
N PHE A 519 -27.73 8.66 -51.44
CA PHE A 519 -28.69 8.64 -52.53
C PHE A 519 -28.85 10.08 -53.04
#